data_AF-A0A2D6ZZN5-F1
#
_entry.id   AF-A0A2D6ZZN5-F1
#
_cell.length_a   1.000
_cell.length_b   1.000
_cell.length_c   1.000
_cell.angle_alpha   90.00
_cell.angle_beta   90.00
_cell.angle_gamma   90.00
#
_symmetry.space_group_name_H-M   'P 1'
#
loop_
_entity.id
_entity.type
_entity.pdbx_description
1 polymer ?
#
loop_
_entity_poly.entity_id
_entity_poly.type
_entity_poly.pdbx_seq_one_letter_code
_entity_poly.pdbx_strand_id
1 'polypeptide(L)'
;MKKNKFKTVDITVQVQDAQSEITKNISPPTQTTTQTALKKTESAEGPVSKEKLVAFRNVITTFIKNTAPLVKASLIKERVGYSVCFSKKEVELTLFSDNTLASTKSYLFNLEKLRLTNKRTAKEEPHFIMPFLKKVKQSFDDIHAKKTKLEFK
;
A
#
# COMPACT_ATOMS: atom_id res chain seq x y z
N MET A 1 8.50 -28.50 -31.14
CA MET A 1 8.22 -28.07 -29.75
C MET A 1 9.41 -27.27 -29.22
N LYS A 2 9.29 -25.94 -29.08
CA LYS A 2 10.38 -25.08 -28.57
C LYS A 2 10.18 -24.88 -27.05
N LYS A 3 11.20 -25.26 -26.27
CA LYS A 3 11.26 -25.08 -24.81
C LYS A 3 11.71 -23.65 -24.50
N ASN A 4 10.86 -22.82 -23.92
CA ASN A 4 11.27 -21.51 -23.40
C ASN A 4 11.84 -21.66 -21.98
N LYS A 5 13.16 -21.45 -21.86
CA LYS A 5 13.86 -21.26 -20.58
C LYS A 5 13.46 -19.89 -20.01
N PHE A 6 12.77 -19.88 -18.88
CA PHE A 6 12.64 -18.67 -18.06
C PHE A 6 13.92 -18.49 -17.25
N LYS A 7 14.55 -17.32 -17.38
CA LYS A 7 15.64 -16.87 -16.50
C LYS A 7 15.00 -16.18 -15.30
N THR A 8 15.26 -16.71 -14.11
CA THR A 8 14.91 -16.09 -12.83
C THR A 8 15.88 -14.94 -12.57
N VAL A 9 15.35 -13.76 -12.25
CA VAL A 9 16.14 -12.62 -11.76
C VAL A 9 15.87 -12.50 -10.27
N ASP A 10 16.94 -12.57 -9.49
CA ASP A 10 16.95 -12.42 -8.03
C ASP A 10 17.11 -10.92 -7.71
N ILE A 11 16.22 -10.35 -6.90
CA ILE A 11 16.32 -8.96 -6.45
C ILE A 11 16.35 -9.00 -4.92
N THR A 12 17.54 -9.19 -4.37
CA THR A 12 17.79 -9.03 -2.95
C THR A 12 18.13 -7.56 -2.68
N VAL A 13 17.26 -6.85 -1.95
CA VAL A 13 17.60 -5.54 -1.36
C VAL A 13 17.62 -5.70 0.14
N GLN A 14 18.81 -5.64 0.72
CA GLN A 14 19.03 -5.64 2.17
C GLN A 14 18.54 -4.32 2.76
N VAL A 15 17.67 -4.39 3.77
CA VAL A 15 17.38 -3.28 4.67
C VAL A 15 18.06 -3.62 5.98
N GLN A 16 19.14 -2.90 6.29
CA GLN A 16 19.83 -3.01 7.57
C GLN A 16 19.03 -2.30 8.66
N ASP A 17 18.71 -3.04 9.73
CA ASP A 17 18.20 -2.53 11.00
C ASP A 17 19.27 -1.69 11.71
N ALA A 18 18.92 -0.44 12.03
CA ALA A 18 19.67 0.37 12.97
C ALA A 18 19.18 0.07 14.40
N GLN A 19 20.02 -0.62 15.16
CA GLN A 19 19.93 -0.79 16.61
C GLN A 19 20.10 0.53 17.36
N SER A 20 19.51 0.65 18.54
CA SER A 20 20.15 0.99 19.84
C SER A 20 19.04 1.21 20.89
N GLU A 21 18.87 0.28 21.83
CA GLU A 21 19.40 0.35 23.20
C GLU A 21 18.73 1.42 24.08
N ILE A 22 17.81 1.01 24.97
CA ILE A 22 17.71 1.56 26.33
C ILE A 22 17.51 0.41 27.33
N THR A 23 18.28 0.54 28.39
CA THR A 23 18.75 -0.43 29.37
C THR A 23 17.73 -0.76 30.47
N LYS A 24 17.94 -1.95 31.03
CA LYS A 24 17.39 -2.57 32.26
C LYS A 24 16.99 -1.60 33.38
N ASN A 25 15.85 -1.87 34.04
CA ASN A 25 15.77 -1.86 35.50
C ASN A 25 14.61 -2.72 36.06
N ILE A 26 14.99 -3.89 36.64
CA ILE A 26 14.59 -4.51 37.92
C ILE A 26 13.08 -4.57 38.34
N SER A 27 12.61 -5.82 38.56
CA SER A 27 11.29 -6.32 39.06
C SER A 27 11.09 -6.14 40.60
N PRO A 28 9.99 -6.58 41.31
CA PRO A 28 9.00 -7.61 40.98
C PRO A 28 7.53 -7.32 41.50
N PRO A 29 6.62 -8.30 41.75
CA PRO A 29 5.32 -8.41 41.08
C PRO A 29 4.11 -8.03 41.96
N THR A 30 3.06 -7.45 41.37
CA THR A 30 1.75 -7.39 42.03
C THR A 30 0.61 -7.60 41.04
N GLN A 31 -0.21 -8.59 41.37
CA GLN A 31 -1.46 -8.95 40.69
C GLN A 31 -2.46 -7.78 40.77
N THR A 32 -3.23 -7.55 39.70
CA THR A 32 -4.70 -7.75 39.65
C THR A 32 -5.30 -6.93 38.50
N THR A 33 -6.14 -7.64 37.76
CA THR A 33 -6.94 -7.29 36.59
C THR A 33 -7.83 -6.06 36.76
N THR A 34 -8.02 -5.31 35.66
CA THR A 34 -9.29 -4.99 34.97
C THR A 34 -9.49 -3.51 34.61
N GLN A 35 -9.87 -3.32 33.34
CA GLN A 35 -10.62 -2.22 32.73
C GLN A 35 -9.85 -1.03 32.13
N THR A 36 -9.78 -1.10 30.80
CA THR A 36 -10.35 -0.09 29.90
C THR A 36 -9.73 1.30 29.95
N ALA A 37 -8.62 1.43 29.24
CA ALA A 37 -8.44 2.52 28.29
C ALA A 37 -7.33 2.12 27.32
N LEU A 38 -7.68 1.31 26.30
CA LEU A 38 -6.98 1.40 25.03
C LEU A 38 -7.30 2.78 24.47
N LYS A 39 -6.59 3.78 24.99
CA LYS A 39 -6.42 5.08 24.37
C LYS A 39 -5.71 4.75 23.06
N LYS A 40 -6.53 4.51 22.05
CA LYS A 40 -6.13 4.41 20.66
C LYS A 40 -5.37 5.69 20.42
N THR A 41 -4.05 5.62 20.45
CA THR A 41 -3.19 6.66 19.91
C THR A 41 -3.53 6.65 18.43
N GLU A 42 -4.58 7.38 18.04
CA GLU A 42 -4.59 8.04 16.76
C GLU A 42 -3.32 8.88 16.78
N SER A 43 -2.24 8.27 16.28
CA SER A 43 -1.14 9.05 15.72
C SER A 43 -1.84 9.99 14.76
N ALA A 44 -1.97 11.24 15.17
CA ALA A 44 -2.18 12.35 14.28
C ALA A 44 -0.95 12.36 13.35
N GLU A 45 -0.95 11.46 12.37
CA GLU A 45 -0.11 11.56 11.20
C GLU A 45 -0.52 12.88 10.59
N GLY A 46 0.30 13.91 10.80
CA GLY A 46 0.11 15.21 10.21
C GLY A 46 -0.08 15.12 8.68
N PRO A 47 -0.50 16.21 8.04
CA PRO A 47 -0.72 16.22 6.60
C PRO A 47 0.49 15.64 5.86
N VAL A 48 0.25 14.75 4.90
CA VAL A 48 1.32 14.12 4.12
C VAL A 48 2.08 15.21 3.37
N SER A 49 3.38 15.33 3.63
CA SER A 49 4.20 16.37 3.01
C SER A 49 4.30 16.17 1.49
N LYS A 50 4.50 17.28 0.77
CA LYS A 50 4.60 17.27 -0.69
C LYS A 50 5.79 16.40 -1.17
N GLU A 51 6.89 16.41 -0.42
CA GLU A 51 8.10 15.61 -0.70
C GLU A 51 7.78 14.12 -0.68
N LYS A 52 6.97 13.65 0.27
CA LYS A 52 6.52 12.25 0.33
C LYS A 52 5.67 11.87 -0.88
N LEU A 53 4.80 12.77 -1.34
CA LEU A 53 3.97 12.54 -2.53
C LEU A 53 4.81 12.51 -3.82
N VAL A 54 5.83 13.37 -3.91
CA VAL A 54 6.78 13.35 -5.04
C VAL A 54 7.63 12.07 -5.02
N ALA A 55 8.11 11.64 -3.85
CA ALA A 55 8.83 10.38 -3.71
C ALA A 55 7.96 9.19 -4.13
N PHE A 56 6.71 9.16 -3.67
CA PHE A 56 5.73 8.16 -4.11
C PHE A 56 5.55 8.14 -5.63
N ARG A 57 5.34 9.31 -6.25
CA ARG A 57 5.28 9.44 -7.72
C ARG A 57 6.50 8.80 -8.39
N ASN A 58 7.70 9.10 -7.92
CA ASN A 58 8.95 8.60 -8.51
C ASN A 58 9.07 7.08 -8.41
N VAL A 59 8.58 6.48 -7.32
CA VAL A 59 8.50 5.02 -7.18
C VAL A 59 7.58 4.43 -8.24
N ILE A 60 6.37 4.98 -8.41
CA ILE A 60 5.40 4.50 -9.39
C ILE A 60 5.93 4.62 -10.82
N THR A 61 6.49 5.78 -11.18
CA THR A 61 7.00 6.00 -12.55
C THR A 61 8.18 5.09 -12.86
N THR A 62 9.07 4.86 -11.90
CA THR A 62 10.17 3.89 -12.03
C THR A 62 9.66 2.47 -12.21
N PHE A 63 8.69 2.05 -11.38
CA PHE A 63 8.07 0.74 -11.48
C PHE A 63 7.45 0.48 -12.86
N ILE A 64 6.68 1.44 -13.38
CA ILE A 64 6.05 1.36 -14.70
C ILE A 64 7.08 1.36 -15.83
N LYS A 65 8.13 2.17 -15.73
CA LYS A 65 9.23 2.20 -16.71
C LYS A 65 9.93 0.83 -16.82
N ASN A 66 10.07 0.12 -15.71
CA ASN A 66 10.78 -1.15 -15.64
C ASN A 66 9.91 -2.38 -15.90
N THR A 67 8.59 -2.22 -15.96
CA THR A 67 7.64 -3.35 -16.04
C THR A 67 6.81 -3.33 -17.32
N ALA A 68 5.77 -2.50 -17.36
CA ALA A 68 4.87 -2.33 -18.50
C ALA A 68 4.15 -0.98 -18.39
N PRO A 69 3.65 -0.39 -19.49
CA PRO A 69 2.92 0.89 -19.46
C PRO A 69 1.74 0.91 -18.49
N LEU A 70 1.04 -0.22 -18.37
CA LEU A 70 -0.03 -0.45 -17.41
C LEU A 70 0.20 -1.77 -16.67
N VAL A 71 0.18 -1.71 -15.34
CA VAL A 71 0.30 -2.91 -14.49
C VAL A 71 -0.88 -2.95 -13.54
N LYS A 72 -1.64 -4.05 -13.57
CA LYS A 72 -2.70 -4.30 -12.60
C LYS A 72 -2.28 -5.41 -11.66
N ALA A 73 -2.37 -5.15 -10.36
CA ALA A 73 -2.14 -6.14 -9.31
C ALA A 73 -3.43 -6.34 -8.51
N SER A 74 -3.77 -7.58 -8.21
CA SER A 74 -4.97 -7.90 -7.45
C SER A 74 -4.73 -9.03 -6.46
N LEU A 75 -5.31 -8.88 -5.28
CA LEU A 75 -5.38 -9.92 -4.25
C LEU A 75 -6.83 -9.91 -3.75
N ILE A 76 -7.62 -10.85 -4.25
CA ILE A 76 -9.04 -10.96 -3.92
C ILE A 76 -9.28 -12.40 -3.47
N LYS A 77 -9.78 -12.57 -2.25
CA LYS A 77 -10.19 -13.85 -1.68
C LYS A 77 -11.61 -13.71 -1.17
N GLU A 78 -12.49 -14.62 -1.56
CA GLU A 78 -13.88 -14.62 -1.08
C GLU A 78 -14.57 -13.25 -1.25
N ARG A 79 -14.25 -12.56 -2.36
CA ARG A 79 -14.73 -11.22 -2.73
C ARG A 79 -14.29 -10.07 -1.80
N VAL A 80 -13.36 -10.32 -0.89
CA VAL A 80 -12.68 -9.31 -0.07
C VAL A 80 -11.24 -9.14 -0.55
N GLY A 81 -10.74 -7.91 -0.54
CA GLY A 81 -9.36 -7.60 -0.87
C GLY A 81 -9.20 -6.30 -1.64
N TYR A 82 -8.31 -6.30 -2.64
CA TYR A 82 -8.03 -5.11 -3.44
C TYR A 82 -7.65 -5.42 -4.88
N SER A 83 -7.82 -4.39 -5.72
CA SER A 83 -7.19 -4.26 -7.03
C SER A 83 -6.51 -2.91 -7.10
N VAL A 84 -5.25 -2.89 -7.56
CA VAL A 84 -4.52 -1.66 -7.85
C VAL A 84 -4.10 -1.64 -9.31
N CYS A 85 -4.25 -0.50 -9.97
CA CYS A 85 -3.82 -0.29 -11.34
C CYS A 85 -2.80 0.84 -11.36
N PHE A 86 -1.61 0.55 -11.84
CA PHE A 86 -0.50 1.47 -11.95
C PHE A 86 -0.36 1.91 -13.41
N SER A 87 -0.22 3.22 -13.62
CA SER A 87 0.11 3.80 -14.92
C SER A 87 1.09 4.96 -14.74
N LYS A 88 1.60 5.51 -15.85
CA LYS A 88 2.45 6.71 -15.81
C LYS A 88 1.75 7.96 -15.27
N LYS A 89 0.41 8.02 -15.34
CA LYS A 89 -0.36 9.22 -14.99
C LYS A 89 -1.05 9.12 -13.63
N GLU A 90 -1.45 7.91 -13.27
CA GLU A 90 -2.33 7.69 -12.14
C GLU A 90 -2.17 6.30 -11.53
N VAL A 91 -2.54 6.21 -10.25
CA VAL A 91 -2.71 4.95 -9.53
C VAL A 91 -4.17 4.84 -9.11
N GLU A 92 -4.84 3.80 -9.57
CA GLU A 92 -6.19 3.48 -9.14
C GLU A 92 -6.16 2.38 -8.09
N LEU A 93 -6.81 2.58 -6.94
CA LEU A 93 -6.99 1.58 -5.90
C LEU A 93 -8.48 1.31 -5.71
N THR A 94 -8.88 0.06 -5.85
CA THR A 94 -10.22 -0.41 -5.51
C THR A 94 -10.12 -1.38 -4.34
N LEU A 95 -10.90 -1.12 -3.29
CA LEU A 95 -11.03 -1.93 -2.08
C LEU A 95 -12.38 -2.64 -2.10
N PHE A 96 -12.37 -3.95 -1.84
CA PHE A 96 -13.55 -4.80 -1.76
C PHE A 96 -13.69 -5.28 -0.31
N SER A 97 -14.78 -4.89 0.36
CA SER A 97 -15.02 -5.19 1.78
C SER A 97 -16.08 -6.27 2.02
N ASP A 98 -16.93 -6.57 1.04
CA ASP A 98 -17.92 -7.65 1.09
C ASP A 98 -18.47 -7.96 -0.33
N ASN A 99 -19.50 -8.81 -0.39
CA ASN A 99 -20.21 -9.19 -1.61
C ASN A 99 -21.04 -8.06 -2.26
N THR A 100 -21.11 -6.87 -1.68
CA THR A 100 -21.95 -5.79 -2.16
C THR A 100 -21.13 -4.76 -2.94
N LEU A 101 -21.60 -4.41 -4.14
CA LEU A 101 -21.05 -3.28 -4.92
C LEU A 101 -21.10 -1.97 -4.13
N ALA A 102 -22.05 -1.84 -3.19
CA ALA A 102 -22.20 -0.66 -2.34
C ALA A 102 -21.01 -0.42 -1.39
N SER A 103 -20.32 -1.48 -0.98
CA SER A 103 -19.17 -1.39 -0.07
C SER A 103 -17.84 -1.19 -0.82
N THR A 104 -17.84 -1.36 -2.14
CA THR A 104 -16.64 -1.17 -2.97
C THR A 104 -16.25 0.31 -2.98
N LYS A 105 -14.99 0.59 -2.63
CA LYS A 105 -14.43 1.94 -2.63
C LYS A 105 -13.30 2.03 -3.64
N SER A 106 -13.43 2.94 -4.59
CA SER A 106 -12.42 3.17 -5.62
C SER A 106 -11.87 4.59 -5.55
N TYR A 107 -10.56 4.69 -5.57
CA TYR A 107 -9.82 5.95 -5.47
C TYR A 107 -8.84 6.07 -6.62
N LEU A 108 -8.65 7.30 -7.10
CA LEU A 108 -7.73 7.64 -8.17
C LEU A 108 -6.74 8.67 -7.66
N PHE A 109 -5.46 8.31 -7.62
CA PHE A 109 -4.39 9.23 -7.31
C PHE A 109 -3.73 9.73 -8.59
N ASN A 110 -3.86 11.03 -8.87
CA ASN A 110 -3.20 11.66 -10.01
C ASN A 110 -1.74 11.99 -9.65
N LEU A 111 -0.80 11.40 -10.40
CA LEU A 111 0.63 11.53 -10.12
C LEU A 111 1.20 12.91 -10.49
N GLU A 112 0.56 13.63 -11.40
CA GLU A 112 1.00 14.97 -11.80
C GLU A 112 0.52 16.03 -10.79
N LYS A 113 -0.76 15.96 -10.45
CA LYS A 113 -1.42 16.91 -9.53
C LYS A 113 -1.16 16.58 -8.06
N LEU A 114 -0.71 15.37 -7.76
CA LEU A 114 -0.51 14.84 -6.40
C LEU A 114 -1.80 14.89 -5.56
N ARG A 115 -2.93 14.56 -6.19
CA ARG A 115 -4.26 14.61 -5.57
C ARG A 115 -4.94 13.27 -5.61
N LEU A 116 -5.67 12.97 -4.54
CA LEU A 116 -6.49 11.77 -4.42
C LEU A 116 -7.96 12.13 -4.58
N THR A 117 -8.65 11.42 -5.46
CA THR A 117 -10.08 11.60 -5.71
C THR A 117 -10.82 10.29 -5.50
N ASN A 118 -11.98 10.33 -4.86
CA ASN A 118 -12.90 9.20 -4.80
C ASN A 118 -13.65 9.09 -6.14
N LYS A 119 -13.53 7.94 -6.82
CA LYS A 119 -14.11 7.76 -8.17
C LYS A 119 -15.63 7.80 -8.17
N ARG A 120 -16.28 7.43 -7.06
CA ARG A 120 -17.75 7.40 -6.97
C ARG A 120 -18.33 8.80 -6.78
N THR A 121 -17.71 9.60 -5.91
CA THR A 121 -18.23 10.94 -5.56
C THR A 121 -17.59 12.06 -6.38
N ALA A 122 -16.51 11.76 -7.12
CA ALA A 122 -15.66 12.73 -7.82
C ALA A 122 -15.09 13.84 -6.91
N LYS A 123 -15.06 13.61 -5.59
CA LYS A 123 -14.53 14.55 -4.60
C LYS A 123 -13.09 14.21 -4.22
N GLU A 124 -12.30 15.25 -3.94
CA GLU A 124 -10.96 15.08 -3.37
C GLU A 124 -11.05 14.55 -1.94
N GLU A 125 -10.17 13.62 -1.59
CA GLU A 125 -10.12 12.95 -0.29
C GLU A 125 -8.73 13.10 0.35
N PRO A 126 -8.30 14.34 0.70
CA PRO A 126 -6.95 14.58 1.23
C PRO A 126 -6.69 13.81 2.53
N HIS A 127 -7.72 13.61 3.35
CA HIS A 127 -7.63 12.83 4.60
C HIS A 127 -7.39 11.34 4.36
N PHE A 128 -7.72 10.81 3.18
CA PHE A 128 -7.51 9.40 2.84
C PHE A 128 -6.18 9.14 2.11
N ILE A 129 -5.36 10.17 1.86
CA ILE A 129 -4.07 10.02 1.19
C ILE A 129 -3.15 9.04 1.92
N MET A 130 -2.97 9.19 3.24
CA MET A 130 -2.05 8.32 3.97
C MET A 130 -2.53 6.85 4.00
N PRO A 131 -3.82 6.55 4.29
CA PRO A 131 -4.37 5.20 4.10
C PRO A 131 -4.19 4.65 2.67
N PHE A 132 -4.39 5.47 1.64
CA PHE A 132 -4.19 5.08 0.26
C PHE A 132 -2.73 4.69 -0.01
N LEU A 133 -1.77 5.52 0.39
CA LEU A 133 -0.34 5.24 0.22
C LEU A 133 0.09 3.96 0.93
N LYS A 134 -0.41 3.73 2.15
CA LYS A 134 -0.17 2.48 2.91
C LYS A 134 -0.69 1.26 2.15
N LYS A 135 -1.88 1.33 1.55
CA LYS A 135 -2.46 0.24 0.76
C LYS A 135 -1.70 -0.01 -0.54
N VAL A 136 -1.25 1.04 -1.21
CA VAL A 136 -0.40 0.89 -2.41
C VAL A 136 0.95 0.29 -2.04
N LYS A 137 1.58 0.71 -0.93
CA LYS A 137 2.82 0.08 -0.44
C LYS A 137 2.59 -1.40 -0.14
N GLN A 138 1.52 -1.74 0.58
CA GLN A 138 1.15 -3.12 0.86
C GLN A 138 1.04 -3.93 -0.45
N SER A 139 0.48 -3.35 -1.51
CA SER A 139 0.40 -4.04 -2.79
C SER A 139 1.77 -4.32 -3.43
N PHE A 140 2.76 -3.45 -3.27
CA PHE A 140 4.14 -3.74 -3.68
C PHE A 140 4.76 -4.87 -2.87
N ASP A 141 4.55 -4.86 -1.55
CA ASP A 141 5.03 -5.92 -0.66
C ASP A 141 4.41 -7.28 -1.07
N ASP A 142 3.11 -7.31 -1.41
CA ASP A 142 2.39 -8.50 -1.86
C ASP A 142 2.82 -8.96 -3.27
N ILE A 143 3.16 -8.03 -4.17
CA ILE A 143 3.74 -8.33 -5.50
C ILE A 143 5.11 -9.00 -5.32
N HIS A 144 5.97 -8.43 -4.48
CA HIS A 144 7.29 -8.99 -4.19
C HIS A 144 7.20 -10.38 -3.57
N ALA A 145 6.25 -10.57 -2.65
CA ALA A 145 5.95 -11.86 -2.04
C ALA A 145 5.20 -12.84 -2.97
N LYS A 146 4.93 -12.47 -4.23
CA LYS A 146 4.20 -13.28 -5.23
C LYS A 146 2.81 -13.74 -4.76
N LYS A 147 2.16 -12.94 -3.91
CA LYS A 147 0.81 -13.23 -3.40
C LYS A 147 -0.30 -12.72 -4.33
N THR A 148 0.01 -11.74 -5.17
CA THR A 148 -0.96 -11.09 -6.06
C THR A 148 -0.98 -11.70 -7.46
N LYS A 149 -2.15 -11.69 -8.08
CA LYS A 149 -2.29 -11.87 -9.53
C LYS A 149 -1.88 -10.57 -10.25
N LEU A 150 -0.96 -10.68 -11.20
CA LEU A 150 -0.49 -9.58 -12.05
C LEU A 150 -1.05 -9.68 -13.47
N GLU A 151 -1.45 -8.55 -14.03
CA GLU A 151 -1.87 -8.40 -15.43
C GLU A 151 -1.10 -7.21 -16.03
N PHE A 152 -0.55 -7.38 -17.24
CA PHE A 152 0.26 -6.37 -17.94
C PHE A 152 -0.45 -5.99 -19.25
N LYS A 153 -0.51 -4.69 -19.56
CA LYS A 153 -1.09 -4.18 -20.82
C LYS A 153 -0.22 -3.08 -21.43
#